data_AF-A0A2A6BUK1-F1
#
_entry.id   AF-A0A2A6BUK1-F1
#
_cell.length_a   1.000
_cell.length_b   1.000
_cell.length_c   1.000
_cell.angle_alpha   90.00
_cell.angle_beta   90.00
_cell.angle_gamma   90.00
#
_symmetry.space_group_name_H-M   'P 1'
#
loop_
_entity.id
_entity.type
_entity.pdbx_description
1 polymer ?
#
loop_
_entity_poly.entity_id
_entity_poly.type
_entity_poly.pdbx_seq_one_letter_code
_entity_poly.pdbx_strand_id
1 'polypeptide(L)'
;MALRRLLNLFTPSQPEPATPSLAQDGKRDYEMERRRMEEELRTMQLEHEQQMREILELTRCDEEKRKREEGERRREHERRMSEMVEGASRDAKKRQRDEEFVYCIENKAAHLEEKSVHFAEARILADREVRRREMEEIKMKDEEENEERDRMRREEKRRWDEEQRALDEERDQSRKNFDEASNTIREQRDEELHRIALEREADREEFEEKLRCERERIAQSHEELSNRFRTQMAELYKRMQFGLWTKYIEAQWANRLEALRDAYTPSRRLFHEIQWDLSTLIEQQGLNRIIERSAITMKLALLREELAMLIEIMVNEVGEMQKFARERPNAKFLAHIEKCAANVAETVTNLHSSIEEIETRLNSDLVIQISIDLLNESMRKSQELEKSVKSIPTIMELKERYGNQ
;
A
#
# COMPACT_ATOMS: atom_id res chain seq x y z
N MET A 1 27.19 -43.42 6.04
CA MET A 1 25.75 -43.17 6.30
C MET A 1 25.44 -41.82 6.99
N ALA A 2 26.37 -40.87 7.10
CA ALA A 2 26.09 -39.54 7.68
C ALA A 2 25.87 -38.44 6.62
N LEU A 3 26.29 -38.66 5.37
CA LEU A 3 26.19 -37.67 4.27
C LEU A 3 24.84 -37.69 3.51
N ARG A 4 23.91 -38.58 3.88
CA ARG A 4 22.55 -38.64 3.29
C ARG A 4 21.51 -37.84 4.08
N ARG A 5 21.89 -37.22 5.21
CA ARG A 5 21.00 -36.41 6.06
C ARG A 5 21.12 -34.90 5.85
N LEU A 6 22.15 -34.41 5.15
CA LEU A 6 22.34 -32.97 4.89
C LEU A 6 21.81 -32.49 3.52
N LEU A 7 21.40 -33.41 2.65
CA LEU A 7 20.86 -33.09 1.32
C LEU A 7 19.32 -33.04 1.25
N ASN A 8 18.63 -33.28 2.36
CA ASN A 8 17.16 -33.17 2.46
C ASN A 8 16.67 -31.81 3.00
N LEU A 9 17.55 -30.82 3.15
CA LEU A 9 17.18 -29.45 3.56
C LEU A 9 16.98 -28.49 2.38
N PHE A 10 17.15 -28.95 1.14
CA PHE A 10 17.06 -28.12 -0.08
C PHE A 10 16.27 -28.79 -1.22
N THR A 11 15.23 -29.55 -0.88
CA THR A 11 14.17 -29.91 -1.84
C THR A 11 12.93 -29.09 -1.50
N PRO A 12 12.36 -28.34 -2.45
CA PRO A 12 11.12 -27.61 -2.22
C PRO A 12 10.04 -28.63 -1.89
N SER A 13 9.46 -28.50 -0.70
CA SER A 13 8.24 -29.20 -0.33
C SER A 13 7.19 -28.89 -1.40
N GLN A 14 6.74 -29.92 -2.11
CA GLN A 14 5.46 -29.83 -2.81
C GLN A 14 4.42 -29.35 -1.80
N PRO A 15 3.59 -28.35 -2.13
CA PRO A 15 2.49 -27.99 -1.27
C PRO A 15 1.52 -29.17 -1.26
N GLU A 16 1.39 -29.83 -0.12
CA GLU A 16 0.16 -30.57 0.17
C GLU A 16 -1.02 -29.59 0.04
N PRO A 17 -2.15 -30.03 -0.52
CA PRO A 17 -3.28 -29.16 -0.78
C PRO A 17 -3.83 -28.66 0.56
N ALA A 18 -3.55 -27.40 0.86
CA ALA A 18 -4.22 -26.67 1.90
C ALA A 18 -5.72 -26.76 1.66
N THR A 19 -6.43 -27.20 2.69
CA THR A 19 -7.88 -27.15 2.86
C THR A 19 -8.49 -25.89 2.23
N PRO A 20 -9.46 -26.02 1.30
CA PRO A 20 -10.15 -24.87 0.72
C PRO A 20 -11.25 -24.43 1.69
N SER A 21 -11.02 -23.41 2.53
CA SER A 21 -12.07 -23.02 3.49
C SER A 21 -12.19 -21.54 3.85
N LEU A 22 -11.41 -20.61 3.29
CA LEU A 22 -11.58 -19.18 3.61
C LEU A 22 -11.62 -18.23 2.41
N ALA A 23 -11.27 -18.70 1.21
CA ALA A 23 -11.41 -17.91 -0.03
C ALA A 23 -12.71 -18.22 -0.81
N GLN A 24 -13.48 -19.24 -0.39
CA GLN A 24 -14.79 -19.55 -0.97
C GLN A 24 -15.93 -18.77 -0.34
N ASP A 25 -15.82 -18.37 0.92
CA ASP A 25 -16.87 -17.59 1.60
C ASP A 25 -16.94 -16.15 1.06
N GLY A 26 -15.80 -15.47 0.87
CA GLY A 26 -15.82 -14.13 0.26
C GLY A 26 -16.33 -14.10 -1.19
N LYS A 27 -16.15 -15.20 -1.95
CA LYS A 27 -16.74 -15.33 -3.30
C LYS A 27 -18.23 -15.64 -3.26
N ARG A 28 -18.69 -16.44 -2.29
CA ARG A 28 -20.11 -16.70 -2.06
C ARG A 28 -20.85 -15.46 -1.57
N ASP A 29 -20.23 -14.69 -0.67
CA ASP A 29 -20.81 -13.46 -0.14
C ASP A 29 -20.88 -12.38 -1.23
N TYR A 30 -19.83 -12.23 -2.05
CA TYR A 30 -19.86 -11.34 -3.20
C TYR A 30 -20.90 -11.78 -4.26
N GLU A 31 -21.05 -13.08 -4.53
CA GLU A 31 -22.07 -13.58 -5.45
C GLU A 31 -23.50 -13.45 -4.88
N MET A 32 -23.69 -13.61 -3.57
CA MET A 32 -24.98 -13.36 -2.91
C MET A 32 -25.35 -11.88 -2.94
N GLU A 33 -24.39 -11.00 -2.65
CA GLU A 33 -24.61 -9.55 -2.64
C GLU A 33 -24.85 -9.00 -4.05
N ARG A 34 -24.13 -9.55 -5.06
CA ARG A 34 -24.42 -9.30 -6.46
C ARG A 34 -25.81 -9.78 -6.88
N ARG A 35 -26.24 -10.97 -6.45
CA ARG A 35 -27.60 -11.48 -6.73
C ARG A 35 -28.68 -10.63 -6.05
N ARG A 36 -28.45 -10.18 -4.82
CA ARG A 36 -29.35 -9.23 -4.12
C ARG A 36 -29.47 -7.92 -4.88
N MET A 37 -28.35 -7.32 -5.30
CA MET A 37 -28.40 -6.09 -6.10
C MET A 37 -29.08 -6.32 -7.46
N GLU A 38 -28.86 -7.46 -8.12
CA GLU A 38 -29.55 -7.80 -9.37
C GLU A 38 -31.08 -8.03 -9.16
N GLU A 39 -31.49 -8.60 -8.02
CA GLU A 39 -32.91 -8.72 -7.64
C GLU A 39 -33.53 -7.37 -7.29
N GLU A 40 -32.86 -6.52 -6.52
CA GLU A 40 -33.32 -5.16 -6.19
C GLU A 40 -33.44 -4.28 -7.43
N LEU A 41 -32.51 -4.41 -8.39
CA LEU A 41 -32.59 -3.72 -9.66
C LEU A 41 -33.81 -4.19 -10.48
N ARG A 42 -34.10 -5.50 -10.45
CA ARG A 42 -35.28 -6.07 -11.12
C ARG A 42 -36.58 -5.64 -10.45
N THR A 43 -36.64 -5.57 -9.12
CA THR A 43 -37.84 -5.10 -8.41
C THR A 43 -38.07 -3.62 -8.68
N MET A 44 -37.03 -2.78 -8.66
CA MET A 44 -37.16 -1.37 -9.02
C MET A 44 -37.59 -1.18 -10.49
N GLN A 45 -37.07 -1.99 -11.42
CA GLN A 45 -37.53 -1.96 -12.81
C GLN A 45 -39.00 -2.38 -12.94
N LEU A 46 -39.42 -3.41 -12.22
CA LEU A 46 -40.81 -3.87 -12.22
C LEU A 46 -41.75 -2.82 -11.63
N GLU A 47 -41.36 -2.19 -10.51
CA GLU A 47 -42.11 -1.10 -9.87
C GLU A 47 -42.20 0.12 -10.79
N HIS A 48 -41.12 0.48 -11.48
CA HIS A 48 -41.14 1.57 -12.45
C HIS A 48 -42.04 1.27 -13.66
N GLU A 49 -42.00 0.05 -14.19
CA GLU A 49 -42.93 -0.39 -15.24
C GLU A 49 -44.39 -0.41 -14.78
N GLN A 50 -44.64 -0.72 -13.51
CA GLN A 50 -45.98 -0.75 -12.92
C GLN A 50 -46.51 0.67 -12.72
N GLN A 51 -45.68 1.59 -12.22
CA GLN A 51 -46.00 3.03 -12.15
C GLN A 51 -46.28 3.63 -13.54
N MET A 52 -45.48 3.26 -14.55
CA MET A 52 -45.71 3.71 -15.92
C MET A 52 -47.03 3.19 -16.49
N ARG A 53 -47.43 1.94 -16.18
CA ARG A 53 -48.75 1.41 -16.55
C ARG A 53 -49.89 2.14 -15.86
N GLU A 54 -49.75 2.43 -14.57
CA GLU A 54 -50.78 3.14 -13.79
C GLU A 54 -50.98 4.58 -14.29
N ILE A 55 -49.89 5.28 -14.62
CA ILE A 55 -49.94 6.61 -15.27
C ILE A 55 -50.65 6.52 -16.61
N LEU A 56 -50.33 5.52 -17.45
CA LEU A 56 -50.97 5.34 -18.76
C LEU A 56 -52.48 5.06 -18.63
N GLU A 57 -52.89 4.23 -17.67
CA GLU A 57 -54.31 3.97 -17.39
C GLU A 57 -55.04 5.21 -16.87
N LEU A 58 -54.41 6.01 -16.00
CA LEU A 58 -54.96 7.30 -15.54
C LEU A 58 -55.16 8.27 -16.71
N THR A 59 -54.16 8.44 -17.59
CA THR A 59 -54.32 9.29 -18.79
C THR A 59 -55.40 8.79 -19.73
N ARG A 60 -55.55 7.47 -19.88
CA ARG A 60 -56.62 6.88 -20.72
C ARG A 60 -58.00 7.14 -20.11
N CYS A 61 -58.15 7.00 -18.78
CA CYS A 61 -59.38 7.31 -18.06
C CYS A 61 -59.77 8.79 -18.20
N ASP A 62 -58.80 9.70 -18.10
CA ASP A 62 -59.02 11.14 -18.25
C ASP A 62 -59.40 11.51 -19.69
N GLU A 63 -58.77 10.90 -20.71
CA GLU A 63 -59.16 11.07 -22.10
C GLU A 63 -60.59 10.56 -22.39
N GLU A 64 -60.97 9.41 -21.83
CA GLU A 64 -62.34 8.89 -21.97
C GLU A 64 -63.37 9.79 -21.27
N LYS A 65 -63.04 10.31 -20.08
CA LYS A 65 -63.90 11.26 -19.37
C LYS A 65 -64.09 12.56 -20.16
N ARG A 66 -63.00 13.10 -20.71
CA ARG A 66 -63.04 14.29 -21.56
C ARG A 66 -63.87 14.08 -22.83
N LYS A 67 -63.78 12.91 -23.47
CA LYS A 67 -64.62 12.55 -24.63
C LYS A 67 -66.11 12.46 -24.27
N ARG A 68 -66.46 11.96 -23.07
CA ARG A 68 -67.85 11.93 -22.61
C ARG A 68 -68.40 13.34 -22.37
N GLU A 69 -67.64 14.19 -21.70
CA GLU A 69 -68.03 15.59 -21.43
C GLU A 69 -68.18 16.40 -22.74
N GLU A 70 -67.28 16.21 -23.71
CA GLU A 70 -67.36 16.89 -25.01
C GLU A 70 -68.56 16.37 -25.84
N GLY A 71 -68.88 15.08 -25.74
CA GLY A 71 -70.08 14.49 -26.33
C GLY A 71 -71.38 15.00 -25.71
N GLU A 72 -71.41 15.25 -24.40
CA GLU A 72 -72.56 15.85 -23.73
C GLU A 72 -72.76 17.33 -24.11
N ARG A 73 -71.67 18.10 -24.17
CA ARG A 73 -71.73 19.51 -24.63
C ARG A 73 -72.25 19.63 -26.07
N ARG A 74 -71.84 18.71 -26.96
CA ARG A 74 -72.39 18.66 -28.34
C ARG A 74 -73.89 18.35 -28.35
N ARG A 75 -74.34 17.36 -27.57
CA ARG A 75 -75.77 17.01 -27.46
C ARG A 75 -76.60 18.15 -26.85
N GLU A 76 -76.05 18.89 -25.89
CA GLU A 76 -76.73 20.05 -25.30
C GLU A 76 -76.81 21.23 -26.28
N HIS A 77 -75.74 21.48 -27.03
CA HIS A 77 -75.74 22.48 -28.11
C HIS A 77 -76.74 22.14 -29.22
N GLU A 78 -76.81 20.87 -29.66
CA GLU A 78 -77.83 20.42 -30.61
C GLU A 78 -79.25 20.58 -30.06
N ARG A 79 -79.49 20.30 -28.77
CA ARG A 79 -80.79 20.51 -28.12
C ARG A 79 -81.21 21.98 -28.16
N ARG A 80 -80.30 22.90 -27.81
CA ARG A 80 -80.57 24.35 -27.84
C ARG A 80 -80.83 24.87 -29.27
N MET A 81 -80.14 24.31 -30.27
CA MET A 81 -80.40 24.64 -31.68
C MET A 81 -81.76 24.12 -32.15
N SER A 82 -82.16 22.91 -31.75
CA SER A 82 -83.50 22.38 -32.06
C SER A 82 -84.63 23.14 -31.36
N GLU A 83 -84.45 23.57 -30.10
CA GLU A 83 -85.42 24.41 -29.38
C GLU A 83 -85.60 25.79 -30.03
N MET A 84 -84.52 26.40 -30.56
CA MET A 84 -84.64 27.64 -31.34
C MET A 84 -85.39 27.44 -32.67
N VAL A 85 -85.19 26.30 -33.34
CA VAL A 85 -85.87 25.98 -34.60
C VAL A 85 -87.36 25.65 -34.38
N GLU A 86 -87.71 24.99 -33.27
CA GLU A 86 -89.11 24.73 -32.89
C GLU A 86 -89.84 25.98 -32.33
N GLY A 87 -89.11 26.91 -31.71
CA GLY A 87 -89.64 28.21 -31.25
C GLY A 87 -89.98 29.18 -32.39
N ALA A 88 -89.25 29.12 -33.51
CA ALA A 88 -89.51 29.97 -34.69
C ALA A 88 -90.73 29.54 -35.54
N SER A 89 -91.36 28.40 -35.23
CA SER A 89 -92.50 27.86 -36.00
C SER A 89 -93.88 28.03 -35.32
N ARG A 90 -93.98 28.73 -34.17
CA ARG A 90 -95.27 28.99 -33.48
C ARG A 90 -95.82 30.42 -33.59
N ASP A 91 -95.03 31.40 -34.07
CA ASP A 91 -95.49 32.80 -34.23
C ASP A 91 -95.82 33.23 -35.66
N ALA A 92 -95.88 32.29 -36.61
CA ALA A 92 -96.25 32.54 -38.00
C ALA A 92 -97.69 32.10 -38.40
N LYS A 93 -98.55 31.68 -37.44
CA LYS A 93 -99.93 31.20 -37.71
C LYS A 93 -101.04 31.88 -36.89
N LYS A 94 -100.87 33.16 -36.54
CA LYS A 94 -101.90 33.96 -35.81
C LYS A 94 -102.10 35.38 -36.36
N ARG A 95 -101.83 35.61 -37.65
CA ARG A 95 -102.08 36.89 -38.34
C ARG A 95 -102.77 36.72 -39.70
N GLN A 96 -103.76 35.82 -39.76
CA GLN A 96 -104.49 35.56 -41.01
C GLN A 96 -105.91 35.06 -40.72
N ARG A 97 -106.68 35.80 -39.90
CA ARG A 97 -108.11 35.48 -39.67
C ARG A 97 -109.06 36.64 -39.33
N ASP A 98 -108.67 37.91 -39.42
CA ASP A 98 -109.57 39.03 -39.06
C ASP A 98 -109.56 40.17 -40.10
N GLU A 99 -109.93 39.88 -41.36
CA GLU A 99 -110.13 40.93 -42.38
C GLU A 99 -111.44 40.86 -43.18
N GLU A 100 -112.43 40.06 -42.77
CA GLU A 100 -113.75 40.06 -43.43
C GLU A 100 -114.90 40.02 -42.41
N PHE A 101 -115.15 41.15 -41.72
CA PHE A 101 -116.41 41.31 -40.97
C PHE A 101 -116.93 42.75 -40.83
N VAL A 102 -116.64 43.67 -41.77
CA VAL A 102 -117.27 45.00 -41.74
C VAL A 102 -117.56 45.51 -43.16
N TYR A 103 -118.54 44.89 -43.82
CA TYR A 103 -119.17 45.42 -45.04
C TYR A 103 -120.69 45.19 -45.00
N CYS A 104 -121.39 45.76 -44.00
CA CYS A 104 -122.87 45.76 -44.04
C CYS A 104 -123.60 46.71 -43.07
N ILE A 105 -123.03 47.86 -42.68
CA ILE A 105 -123.83 48.90 -42.01
C ILE A 105 -123.42 50.29 -42.52
N GLU A 106 -123.57 50.49 -43.83
CA GLU A 106 -123.72 51.83 -44.39
C GLU A 106 -125.07 51.90 -45.13
N ASN A 107 -125.83 52.96 -44.81
CA ASN A 107 -127.12 53.37 -45.37
C ASN A 107 -128.41 52.84 -44.71
N LYS A 108 -128.78 53.44 -43.57
CA LYS A 108 -129.99 54.30 -43.45
C LYS A 108 -130.32 54.56 -41.98
N ALA A 109 -129.84 55.68 -41.44
CA ALA A 109 -130.47 56.33 -40.31
C ALA A 109 -130.17 57.84 -40.37
N ALA A 110 -130.58 58.44 -41.49
CA ALA A 110 -130.69 59.88 -41.63
C ALA A 110 -132.07 60.31 -41.11
N HIS A 111 -132.14 60.79 -39.87
CA HIS A 111 -132.81 62.03 -39.47
C HIS A 111 -132.96 62.12 -37.94
N LEU A 112 -132.90 63.35 -37.43
CA LEU A 112 -133.03 63.84 -36.05
C LEU A 112 -131.68 64.06 -35.35
N GLU A 113 -130.99 65.13 -35.72
CA GLU A 113 -131.11 66.47 -35.09
C GLU A 113 -130.26 66.62 -33.82
N GLU A 114 -128.98 66.93 -34.05
CA GLU A 114 -128.45 68.27 -33.77
C GLU A 114 -128.82 68.88 -32.39
N LYS A 115 -128.25 68.32 -31.32
CA LYS A 115 -127.94 69.04 -30.05
C LYS A 115 -126.98 68.33 -29.07
N SER A 116 -126.28 67.25 -29.44
CA SER A 116 -125.45 66.44 -28.50
C SER A 116 -123.95 66.33 -28.83
N VAL A 117 -123.45 66.92 -29.93
CA VAL A 117 -122.07 66.75 -30.43
C VAL A 117 -121.01 67.40 -29.52
N HIS A 118 -121.34 68.50 -28.83
CA HIS A 118 -120.37 69.18 -27.97
C HIS A 118 -120.05 68.47 -26.63
N PHE A 119 -120.91 67.58 -26.13
CA PHE A 119 -120.59 66.77 -24.94
C PHE A 119 -119.79 65.50 -25.28
N ALA A 120 -119.85 65.01 -26.53
CA ALA A 120 -119.11 63.82 -26.96
C ALA A 120 -117.63 64.12 -27.23
N GLU A 121 -117.31 65.26 -27.86
CA GLU A 121 -115.92 65.65 -28.15
C GLU A 121 -115.11 65.99 -26.89
N ALA A 122 -115.72 66.66 -25.89
CA ALA A 122 -115.06 66.96 -24.62
C ALA A 122 -114.72 65.70 -23.81
N ARG A 123 -115.57 64.66 -23.88
CA ARG A 123 -115.36 63.39 -23.16
C ARG A 123 -114.27 62.53 -23.81
N ILE A 124 -114.16 62.54 -25.15
CA ILE A 124 -113.10 61.83 -25.89
C ILE A 124 -111.73 62.48 -25.65
N LEU A 125 -111.65 63.81 -25.58
CA LEU A 125 -110.42 64.52 -25.25
C LEU A 125 -109.97 64.27 -23.81
N ALA A 126 -110.91 64.26 -22.84
CA ALA A 126 -110.60 63.93 -21.45
C ALA A 126 -110.10 62.48 -21.29
N ASP A 127 -110.72 61.51 -21.97
CA ASP A 127 -110.30 60.09 -21.94
C ASP A 127 -108.91 59.88 -22.56
N ARG A 128 -108.58 60.59 -23.64
CA ARG A 128 -107.23 60.53 -24.25
C ARG A 128 -106.16 61.10 -23.33
N GLU A 129 -106.48 62.19 -22.62
CA GLU A 129 -105.55 62.82 -21.68
C GLU A 129 -105.32 61.94 -20.44
N VAL A 130 -106.36 61.27 -19.93
CA VAL A 130 -106.24 60.29 -18.83
C VAL A 130 -105.36 59.10 -19.23
N ARG A 131 -105.61 58.48 -20.40
CA ARG A 131 -104.77 57.37 -20.87
C ARG A 131 -103.33 57.78 -21.14
N ARG A 132 -103.08 59.02 -21.60
CA ARG A 132 -101.72 59.53 -21.77
C ARG A 132 -101.00 59.61 -20.42
N ARG A 133 -101.67 60.15 -19.39
CA ARG A 133 -101.13 60.22 -18.02
C ARG A 133 -100.91 58.84 -17.42
N GLU A 134 -101.84 57.89 -17.61
CA GLU A 134 -101.68 56.52 -17.13
C GLU A 134 -100.51 55.80 -17.81
N MET A 135 -100.32 55.98 -19.12
CA MET A 135 -99.16 55.44 -19.85
C MET A 135 -97.85 56.10 -19.45
N GLU A 136 -97.85 57.40 -19.16
CA GLU A 136 -96.68 58.13 -18.63
C GLU A 136 -96.36 57.67 -17.20
N GLU A 137 -97.37 57.44 -16.34
CA GLU A 137 -97.19 56.94 -14.98
C GLU A 137 -96.68 55.48 -14.96
N ILE A 138 -97.18 54.62 -15.84
CA ILE A 138 -96.66 53.25 -16.01
C ILE A 138 -95.22 53.28 -16.49
N LYS A 139 -94.88 54.13 -17.47
CA LYS A 139 -93.50 54.28 -17.94
C LYS A 139 -92.56 54.76 -16.83
N MET A 140 -92.97 55.76 -16.05
CA MET A 140 -92.18 56.25 -14.92
C MET A 140 -91.99 55.17 -13.86
N LYS A 141 -93.02 54.38 -13.53
CA LYS A 141 -92.89 53.26 -12.59
C LYS A 141 -92.02 52.13 -13.12
N ASP A 142 -92.16 51.77 -14.40
CA ASP A 142 -91.30 50.77 -15.04
C ASP A 142 -89.84 51.24 -15.09
N GLU A 143 -89.60 52.53 -15.35
CA GLU A 143 -88.26 53.14 -15.31
C GLU A 143 -87.68 53.12 -13.89
N GLU A 144 -88.45 53.54 -12.87
CA GLU A 144 -88.03 53.50 -11.46
C GLU A 144 -87.73 52.06 -10.99
N GLU A 145 -88.60 51.09 -11.30
CA GLU A 145 -88.37 49.68 -10.97
C GLU A 145 -87.15 49.08 -11.69
N ASN A 146 -86.88 49.53 -12.91
CA ASN A 146 -85.74 49.06 -13.69
C ASN A 146 -84.43 49.69 -13.17
N GLU A 147 -84.47 50.96 -12.77
CA GLU A 147 -83.36 51.64 -12.09
C GLU A 147 -83.05 51.01 -10.72
N GLU A 148 -84.07 50.60 -9.96
CA GLU A 148 -83.89 49.92 -8.68
C GLU A 148 -83.34 48.50 -8.86
N ARG A 149 -83.83 47.74 -9.85
CA ARG A 149 -83.23 46.45 -10.23
C ARG A 149 -81.78 46.59 -10.68
N ASP A 150 -81.46 47.62 -11.44
CA ASP A 150 -80.10 47.93 -11.85
C ASP A 150 -79.21 48.30 -10.66
N ARG A 151 -79.72 49.06 -9.70
CA ARG A 151 -79.01 49.41 -8.47
C ARG A 151 -78.71 48.16 -7.64
N MET A 152 -79.70 47.28 -7.45
CA MET A 152 -79.53 46.00 -6.74
C MET A 152 -78.51 45.09 -7.43
N ARG A 153 -78.57 44.95 -8.76
CA ARG A 153 -77.57 44.17 -9.52
C ARG A 153 -76.15 44.72 -9.39
N ARG A 154 -76.00 46.05 -9.42
CA ARG A 154 -74.68 46.69 -9.24
C ARG A 154 -74.14 46.47 -7.83
N GLU A 155 -74.99 46.55 -6.81
CA GLU A 155 -74.58 46.33 -5.42
C GLU A 155 -74.23 44.86 -5.15
N GLU A 156 -75.03 43.91 -5.66
CA GLU A 156 -74.76 42.48 -5.58
C GLU A 156 -73.45 42.12 -6.30
N LYS A 157 -73.23 42.66 -7.50
CA LYS A 157 -71.96 42.51 -8.22
C LYS A 157 -70.79 43.08 -7.42
N ARG A 158 -70.95 44.25 -6.80
CA ARG A 158 -69.89 44.85 -5.97
C ARG A 158 -69.55 43.96 -4.77
N ARG A 159 -70.55 43.40 -4.08
CA ARG A 159 -70.33 42.48 -2.95
C ARG A 159 -69.63 41.21 -3.41
N TRP A 160 -70.06 40.63 -4.53
CA TRP A 160 -69.40 39.48 -5.14
C TRP A 160 -67.93 39.77 -5.49
N ASP A 161 -67.65 40.92 -6.09
CA ASP A 161 -66.29 41.34 -6.46
C ASP A 161 -65.43 41.66 -5.21
N GLU A 162 -66.03 42.08 -4.09
CA GLU A 162 -65.37 42.24 -2.79
C GLU A 162 -65.04 40.88 -2.15
N GLU A 163 -65.99 39.94 -2.16
CA GLU A 163 -65.79 38.57 -1.65
C GLU A 163 -64.72 37.82 -2.46
N GLN A 164 -64.72 37.95 -3.79
CA GLN A 164 -63.69 37.35 -4.64
C GLN A 164 -62.30 37.90 -4.34
N ARG A 165 -62.17 39.23 -4.16
CA ARG A 165 -60.88 39.83 -3.79
C ARG A 165 -60.39 39.34 -2.43
N ALA A 166 -61.27 39.23 -1.44
CA ALA A 166 -60.89 38.70 -0.12
C ALA A 166 -60.40 37.24 -0.20
N LEU A 167 -61.08 36.40 -0.99
CA LEU A 167 -60.67 35.00 -1.20
C LEU A 167 -59.34 34.90 -1.97
N ASP A 168 -59.12 35.76 -2.96
CA ASP A 168 -57.85 35.84 -3.69
C ASP A 168 -56.71 36.26 -2.76
N GLU A 169 -56.92 37.26 -1.90
CA GLU A 169 -55.96 37.70 -0.89
C GLU A 169 -55.62 36.58 0.11
N GLU A 170 -56.62 35.84 0.60
CA GLU A 170 -56.43 34.71 1.51
C GLU A 170 -55.65 33.56 0.86
N ARG A 171 -55.96 33.24 -0.40
CA ARG A 171 -55.24 32.22 -1.17
C ARG A 171 -53.79 32.62 -1.38
N ASP A 172 -53.54 33.86 -1.77
CA ASP A 172 -52.19 34.35 -2.04
C ASP A 172 -51.36 34.44 -0.75
N GLN A 173 -51.97 34.82 0.38
CA GLN A 173 -51.32 34.78 1.68
C GLN A 173 -51.01 33.34 2.11
N SER A 174 -51.93 32.40 1.89
CA SER A 174 -51.70 30.98 2.19
C SER A 174 -50.56 30.38 1.36
N ARG A 175 -50.47 30.76 0.07
CA ARG A 175 -49.36 30.37 -0.80
C ARG A 175 -48.02 30.92 -0.30
N LYS A 176 -47.96 32.22 0.02
CA LYS A 176 -46.75 32.83 0.57
C LYS A 176 -46.29 32.14 1.85
N ASN A 177 -47.20 31.91 2.79
CA ASN A 177 -46.88 31.22 4.04
C ASN A 177 -46.37 29.79 3.80
N PHE A 178 -46.96 29.06 2.84
CA PHE A 178 -46.51 27.72 2.46
C PHE A 178 -45.12 27.76 1.82
N ASP A 179 -44.88 28.70 0.89
CA ASP A 179 -43.60 28.86 0.22
C ASP A 179 -42.49 29.24 1.21
N GLU A 180 -42.77 30.15 2.15
CA GLU A 180 -41.85 30.54 3.23
C GLU A 180 -41.53 29.37 4.16
N ALA A 181 -42.54 28.60 4.59
CA ALA A 181 -42.33 27.41 5.41
C ALA A 181 -41.54 26.32 4.66
N SER A 182 -41.83 26.12 3.37
CA SER A 182 -41.12 25.16 2.52
C SER A 182 -39.66 25.55 2.32
N ASN A 183 -39.39 26.83 2.06
CA ASN A 183 -38.03 27.34 1.94
C ASN A 183 -37.24 27.19 3.24
N THR A 184 -37.86 27.50 4.39
CA THR A 184 -37.21 27.34 5.70
C THR A 184 -36.83 25.88 5.97
N ILE A 185 -37.73 24.93 5.68
CA ILE A 185 -37.44 23.49 5.85
C ILE A 185 -36.33 23.05 4.90
N ARG A 186 -36.33 23.56 3.66
CA ARG A 186 -35.29 23.25 2.68
C ARG A 186 -33.92 23.79 3.13
N GLU A 187 -33.86 25.04 3.60
CA GLU A 187 -32.63 25.64 4.12
C GLU A 187 -32.08 24.86 5.31
N GLN A 188 -32.93 24.49 6.29
CA GLN A 188 -32.51 23.67 7.43
C GLN A 188 -31.96 22.31 7.01
N ARG A 189 -32.60 21.66 6.04
CA ARG A 189 -32.14 20.38 5.49
C ARG A 189 -30.79 20.55 4.78
N ASP A 190 -30.64 21.59 3.96
CA ASP A 190 -29.41 21.84 3.23
C ASP A 190 -28.25 22.18 4.18
N GLU A 191 -28.51 22.93 5.26
CA GLU A 191 -27.55 23.19 6.34
C GLU A 191 -27.15 21.92 7.11
N GLU A 192 -28.11 21.05 7.44
CA GLU A 192 -27.83 19.76 8.11
C GLU A 192 -27.02 18.83 7.21
N LEU A 193 -27.38 18.71 5.93
CA LEU A 193 -26.61 17.94 4.94
C LEU A 193 -25.19 18.49 4.79
N HIS A 194 -25.03 19.82 4.78
CA HIS A 194 -23.72 20.43 4.72
C HIS A 194 -22.88 20.13 5.97
N ARG A 195 -23.48 20.18 7.17
CA ARG A 195 -22.81 19.83 8.42
C ARG A 195 -22.35 18.36 8.43
N ILE A 196 -23.23 17.44 8.02
CA ILE A 196 -22.90 16.01 7.92
C ILE A 196 -21.77 15.79 6.92
N ALA A 197 -21.76 16.52 5.80
CA ALA A 197 -20.67 16.42 4.82
C ALA A 197 -19.32 16.86 5.40
N LEU A 198 -19.30 17.99 6.14
CA LEU A 198 -18.09 18.48 6.80
C LEU A 198 -17.58 17.51 7.88
N GLU A 199 -18.48 16.94 8.70
CA GLU A 199 -18.11 15.94 9.71
C GLU A 199 -17.50 14.69 9.07
N ARG A 200 -18.10 14.18 7.98
CA ARG A 200 -17.59 13.03 7.24
C ARG A 200 -16.22 13.30 6.60
N GLU A 201 -16.01 14.51 6.10
CA GLU A 201 -14.74 14.92 5.53
C GLU A 201 -13.66 14.98 6.62
N ALA A 202 -13.97 15.57 7.78
CA ALA A 202 -13.06 15.60 8.93
C ALA A 202 -12.72 14.19 9.44
N ASP A 203 -13.71 13.30 9.60
CA ASP A 203 -13.50 11.92 10.02
C ASP A 203 -12.61 11.15 9.03
N ARG A 204 -12.81 11.40 7.73
CA ARG A 204 -12.01 10.79 6.67
C ARG A 204 -10.56 11.29 6.71
N GLU A 205 -10.35 12.59 6.86
CA GLU A 205 -9.00 13.16 7.02
C GLU A 205 -8.29 12.59 8.25
N GLU A 206 -8.98 12.47 9.39
CA GLU A 206 -8.42 11.88 10.61
C GLU A 206 -8.04 10.40 10.40
N PHE A 207 -8.87 9.65 9.69
CA PHE A 207 -8.60 8.25 9.37
C PHE A 207 -7.40 8.09 8.41
N GLU A 208 -7.32 8.92 7.37
CA GLU A 208 -6.21 8.93 6.42
C GLU A 208 -4.89 9.31 7.11
N GLU A 209 -4.92 10.28 8.04
CA GLU A 209 -3.77 10.65 8.86
C GLU A 209 -3.31 9.51 9.77
N LYS A 210 -4.23 8.84 10.48
CA LYS A 210 -3.91 7.65 11.30
C LYS A 210 -3.28 6.53 10.47
N LEU A 211 -3.80 6.28 9.26
CA LEU A 211 -3.21 5.31 8.34
C LEU A 211 -1.79 5.70 7.91
N ARG A 212 -1.54 6.99 7.65
CA ARG A 212 -0.20 7.49 7.33
C ARG A 212 0.76 7.28 8.50
N CYS A 213 0.38 7.68 9.72
CA CYS A 213 1.20 7.49 10.91
C CYS A 213 1.52 6.01 11.18
N GLU A 214 0.55 5.11 11.04
CA GLU A 214 0.80 3.66 11.22
C GLU A 214 1.73 3.09 10.14
N ARG A 215 1.57 3.50 8.88
CA ARG A 215 2.50 3.10 7.81
C ARG A 215 3.92 3.59 8.08
N GLU A 216 4.07 4.84 8.52
CA GLU A 216 5.37 5.40 8.91
C GLU A 216 5.97 4.65 10.09
N ARG A 217 5.18 4.33 11.11
CA ARG A 217 5.62 3.55 12.29
C ARG A 217 6.09 2.14 11.89
N ILE A 218 5.34 1.46 11.02
CA ILE A 218 5.74 0.15 10.48
C ILE A 218 7.04 0.27 9.69
N ALA A 219 7.16 1.28 8.81
CA ALA A 219 8.37 1.50 8.02
C ALA A 219 9.61 1.75 8.90
N GLN A 220 9.48 2.62 9.91
CA GLN A 220 10.53 2.88 10.90
C GLN A 220 10.94 1.60 11.65
N SER A 221 9.96 0.82 12.12
CA SER A 221 10.24 -0.44 12.82
C SER A 221 10.99 -1.45 11.94
N HIS A 222 10.63 -1.54 10.66
CA HIS A 222 11.29 -2.41 9.70
C HIS A 222 12.71 -1.94 9.38
N GLU A 223 12.91 -0.63 9.24
CA GLU A 223 14.22 -0.03 9.05
C GLU A 223 15.14 -0.27 10.25
N GLU A 224 14.64 -0.08 11.48
CA GLU A 224 15.38 -0.41 12.71
C GLU A 224 15.78 -1.88 12.77
N LEU A 225 14.86 -2.80 12.48
CA LEU A 225 15.13 -4.24 12.43
C LEU A 225 16.20 -4.56 11.39
N SER A 226 16.10 -3.98 10.19
CA SER A 226 17.08 -4.17 9.12
C SER A 226 18.47 -3.65 9.52
N ASN A 227 18.53 -2.49 10.16
CA ASN A 227 19.79 -1.89 10.63
C ASN A 227 20.43 -2.72 11.75
N ARG A 228 19.64 -3.25 12.69
CA ARG A 228 20.13 -4.18 13.72
C ARG A 228 20.71 -5.45 13.10
N PHE A 229 20.00 -6.04 12.13
CA PHE A 229 20.45 -7.25 11.44
C PHE A 229 21.76 -7.01 10.66
N ARG A 230 21.86 -5.90 9.92
CA ARG A 230 23.10 -5.51 9.20
C ARG A 230 24.27 -5.37 10.16
N THR A 231 24.05 -4.74 11.32
CA THR A 231 25.09 -4.55 12.35
C THR A 231 25.55 -5.88 12.92
N GLN A 232 24.62 -6.76 13.31
CA GLN A 232 24.94 -8.10 13.82
C GLN A 232 25.69 -8.95 12.79
N MET A 233 25.28 -8.91 11.52
CA MET A 233 25.98 -9.61 10.45
C MET A 233 27.39 -9.07 10.22
N ALA A 234 27.58 -7.75 10.23
CA ALA A 234 28.91 -7.15 10.11
C ALA A 234 29.85 -7.56 11.26
N GLU A 235 29.34 -7.62 12.50
CA GLU A 235 30.09 -8.13 13.65
C GLU A 235 30.46 -9.60 13.49
N LEU A 236 29.54 -10.44 13.02
CA LEU A 236 29.80 -11.86 12.75
C LEU A 236 30.88 -12.02 11.69
N TYR A 237 30.79 -11.28 10.57
CA TYR A 237 31.81 -11.29 9.52
C TYR A 237 33.17 -10.87 10.06
N LYS A 238 33.24 -9.81 10.87
CA LYS A 238 34.49 -9.34 11.48
C LYS A 238 35.09 -10.41 12.41
N ARG A 239 34.27 -11.07 13.24
CA ARG A 239 34.72 -12.17 14.11
C ARG A 239 35.20 -13.38 13.31
N MET A 240 34.48 -13.75 12.25
CA MET A 240 34.88 -14.85 11.36
C MET A 240 36.19 -14.54 10.62
N GLN A 241 36.31 -13.34 10.06
CA GLN A 241 37.52 -12.91 9.36
C GLN A 241 38.72 -12.89 10.31
N PHE A 242 38.56 -12.33 11.52
CA PHE A 242 39.60 -12.36 12.55
C PHE A 242 39.96 -13.78 12.99
N GLY A 243 38.96 -14.66 13.18
CA GLY A 243 39.19 -16.05 13.55
C GLY A 243 39.92 -16.85 12.47
N LEU A 244 39.55 -16.67 11.20
CA LEU A 244 40.23 -17.30 10.05
C LEU A 244 41.65 -16.76 9.88
N TRP A 245 41.82 -15.44 10.00
CA TRP A 245 43.13 -14.80 9.92
C TRP A 245 44.06 -15.28 11.03
N THR A 246 43.54 -15.38 12.27
CA THR A 246 44.30 -15.94 13.41
C THR A 246 44.73 -17.37 13.14
N LYS A 247 43.83 -18.25 12.67
CA LYS A 247 44.18 -19.64 12.33
C LYS A 247 45.21 -19.75 11.21
N TYR A 248 45.10 -18.90 10.19
CA TYR A 248 46.04 -18.89 9.07
C TYR A 248 47.44 -18.46 9.53
N ILE A 249 47.52 -17.39 10.32
CA ILE A 249 48.78 -16.94 10.92
C ILE A 249 49.35 -18.00 11.85
N GLU A 250 48.52 -18.66 12.66
CA GLU A 250 48.96 -19.79 13.48
C GLU A 250 49.54 -20.90 12.60
N ALA A 251 48.88 -21.33 11.53
CA ALA A 251 49.44 -22.35 10.64
C ALA A 251 50.80 -21.92 10.04
N GLN A 252 50.95 -20.67 9.63
CA GLN A 252 52.23 -20.16 9.11
C GLN A 252 53.35 -20.20 10.14
N TRP A 253 53.07 -19.76 11.38
CA TRP A 253 54.06 -19.80 12.45
C TRP A 253 54.38 -21.24 12.88
N ALA A 254 53.42 -22.17 12.81
CA ALA A 254 53.64 -23.57 13.14
C ALA A 254 54.63 -24.16 12.15
N ASN A 255 54.35 -23.97 10.86
CA ASN A 255 55.22 -24.43 9.79
C ASN A 255 56.61 -23.81 9.87
N ARG A 256 56.72 -22.51 10.19
CA ARG A 256 58.02 -21.83 10.32
C ARG A 256 58.84 -22.39 11.49
N LEU A 257 58.24 -22.55 12.66
CA LEU A 257 58.92 -23.08 13.85
C LEU A 257 59.30 -24.56 13.69
N GLU A 258 58.45 -25.35 13.05
CA GLU A 258 58.73 -26.75 12.71
C GLU A 258 59.89 -26.84 11.71
N ALA A 259 59.88 -26.03 10.65
CA ALA A 259 60.97 -25.99 9.67
C ALA A 259 62.33 -25.64 10.30
N LEU A 260 62.37 -24.70 11.26
CA LEU A 260 63.61 -24.37 11.98
C LEU A 260 64.12 -25.56 12.82
N ARG A 261 63.22 -26.31 13.45
CA ARG A 261 63.58 -27.52 14.21
C ARG A 261 64.08 -28.62 13.30
N ASP A 262 63.41 -28.81 12.17
CA ASP A 262 63.71 -29.87 11.23
C ASP A 262 64.97 -29.62 10.41
N ALA A 263 65.40 -28.37 10.27
CA ALA A 263 66.63 -27.98 9.58
C ALA A 263 67.89 -28.68 10.14
N TYR A 264 67.89 -29.10 11.41
CA TYR A 264 68.99 -29.85 12.01
C TYR A 264 69.00 -31.35 11.63
N THR A 265 67.89 -31.90 11.13
CA THR A 265 67.74 -33.34 10.88
C THR A 265 68.80 -33.93 9.94
N PRO A 266 69.15 -33.28 8.80
CA PRO A 266 70.20 -33.78 7.92
C PRO A 266 71.57 -33.81 8.60
N SER A 267 71.94 -32.71 9.26
CA SER A 267 73.19 -32.59 10.05
C SER A 267 73.28 -33.65 11.14
N ARG A 268 72.20 -33.92 11.87
CA ARG A 268 72.15 -34.95 12.92
C ARG A 268 72.42 -36.35 12.38
N ARG A 269 71.80 -36.70 11.24
CA ARG A 269 71.98 -38.02 10.61
C ARG A 269 73.43 -38.20 10.16
N LEU A 270 73.96 -37.22 9.42
CA LEU A 270 75.35 -37.23 8.94
C LEU A 270 76.35 -37.31 10.09
N PHE A 271 76.13 -36.54 11.16
CA PHE A 271 77.00 -36.58 12.34
C PHE A 271 77.04 -37.97 12.99
N HIS A 272 75.90 -38.64 13.14
CA HIS A 272 75.87 -40.00 13.71
C HIS A 272 76.55 -41.04 12.81
N GLU A 273 76.38 -40.94 11.49
CA GLU A 273 77.10 -41.81 10.55
C GLU A 273 78.61 -41.61 10.64
N ILE A 274 79.06 -40.35 10.63
CA ILE A 274 80.48 -40.00 10.77
C ILE A 274 81.03 -40.47 12.12
N GLN A 275 80.27 -40.30 13.20
CA GLN A 275 80.66 -40.75 14.53
C GLN A 275 80.88 -42.27 14.56
N TRP A 276 79.97 -43.03 13.97
CA TRP A 276 80.07 -44.49 13.87
C TRP A 276 81.31 -44.91 13.06
N ASP A 277 81.51 -44.29 11.91
CA ASP A 277 82.65 -44.57 11.02
C ASP A 277 83.98 -44.22 11.70
N LEU A 278 84.07 -43.08 12.39
CA LEU A 278 85.25 -42.66 13.15
C LEU A 278 85.55 -43.59 14.33
N SER A 279 84.52 -44.02 15.06
CA SER A 279 84.69 -44.96 16.18
C SER A 279 85.24 -46.31 15.70
N THR A 280 84.67 -46.81 14.60
CA THR A 280 85.11 -48.06 13.94
C THR A 280 86.57 -47.94 13.48
N LEU A 281 86.95 -46.81 12.88
CA LEU A 281 88.31 -46.57 12.41
C LEU A 281 89.33 -46.45 13.56
N ILE A 282 88.93 -45.92 14.72
CA ILE A 282 89.76 -45.88 15.94
C ILE A 282 90.00 -47.30 16.49
N GLU A 283 88.99 -48.18 16.45
CA GLU A 283 89.07 -49.56 16.93
C GLU A 283 89.86 -50.49 16.00
N GLN A 284 89.70 -50.36 14.67
CA GLN A 284 90.25 -51.29 13.68
C GLN A 284 91.68 -50.97 13.25
N GLN A 285 92.65 -50.89 14.16
CA GLN A 285 94.03 -50.50 13.84
C GLN A 285 94.75 -51.40 12.77
N GLY A 286 94.49 -51.23 11.46
CA GLY A 286 95.20 -51.96 10.39
C GLY A 286 94.67 -51.83 8.94
N LEU A 287 95.61 -51.63 8.01
CA LEU A 287 95.64 -51.85 6.54
C LEU A 287 94.59 -51.22 5.57
N ASN A 288 93.34 -50.93 5.93
CA ASN A 288 92.33 -50.31 5.01
C ASN A 288 92.16 -48.78 5.17
N ARG A 289 93.06 -48.14 5.93
CA ARG A 289 92.90 -46.77 6.42
C ARG A 289 92.73 -45.69 5.35
N ILE A 290 93.26 -45.85 4.14
CA ILE A 290 93.29 -44.77 3.14
C ILE A 290 91.90 -44.57 2.49
N ILE A 291 91.24 -45.65 2.10
CA ILE A 291 89.93 -45.60 1.44
C ILE A 291 88.86 -45.15 2.45
N GLU A 292 88.87 -45.71 3.65
CA GLU A 292 87.96 -45.34 4.74
C GLU A 292 88.16 -43.88 5.20
N ARG A 293 89.42 -43.41 5.29
CA ARG A 293 89.74 -42.00 5.58
C ARG A 293 89.18 -41.07 4.52
N SER A 294 89.37 -41.37 3.23
CA SER A 294 88.85 -40.52 2.15
C SER A 294 87.32 -40.42 2.15
N ALA A 295 86.62 -41.51 2.47
CA ALA A 295 85.17 -41.55 2.58
C ALA A 295 84.66 -40.73 3.79
N ILE A 296 85.32 -40.85 4.95
CA ILE A 296 85.00 -40.06 6.15
C ILE A 296 85.28 -38.57 5.92
N THR A 297 86.39 -38.21 5.29
CA THR A 297 86.71 -36.82 4.95
C THR A 297 85.64 -36.22 4.03
N MET A 298 85.15 -36.95 3.03
CA MET A 298 84.03 -36.50 2.20
C MET A 298 82.75 -36.27 3.01
N LYS A 299 82.41 -37.19 3.92
CA LYS A 299 81.24 -37.01 4.81
C LYS A 299 81.40 -35.81 5.75
N LEU A 300 82.59 -35.57 6.28
CA LEU A 300 82.89 -34.41 7.13
C LEU A 300 82.74 -33.09 6.35
N ALA A 301 83.20 -33.04 5.10
CA ALA A 301 83.01 -31.89 4.23
C ALA A 301 81.51 -31.61 3.99
N LEU A 302 80.71 -32.65 3.69
CA LEU A 302 79.25 -32.52 3.57
C LEU A 302 78.60 -32.05 4.88
N LEU A 303 79.01 -32.59 6.02
CA LEU A 303 78.51 -32.15 7.32
C LEU A 303 78.85 -30.68 7.59
N ARG A 304 80.05 -30.20 7.21
CA ARG A 304 80.40 -28.79 7.34
C ARG A 304 79.50 -27.89 6.50
N GLU A 305 79.23 -28.26 5.25
CA GLU A 305 78.32 -27.52 4.38
C GLU A 305 76.91 -27.46 4.98
N GLU A 306 76.39 -28.58 5.50
CA GLU A 306 75.08 -28.65 6.17
C GLU A 306 75.03 -27.80 7.45
N LEU A 307 76.09 -27.84 8.27
CA LEU A 307 76.17 -27.00 9.47
C LEU A 307 76.28 -25.51 9.11
N ALA A 308 77.02 -25.16 8.05
CA ALA A 308 77.10 -23.79 7.54
C ALA A 308 75.73 -23.29 7.04
N MET A 309 74.99 -24.13 6.32
CA MET A 309 73.62 -23.83 5.91
C MET A 309 72.69 -23.64 7.11
N LEU A 310 72.82 -24.47 8.14
CA LEU A 310 72.04 -24.32 9.37
C LEU A 310 72.36 -23.00 10.10
N ILE A 311 73.64 -22.59 10.14
CA ILE A 311 74.03 -21.27 10.67
C ILE A 311 73.33 -20.16 9.87
N GLU A 312 73.39 -20.23 8.55
CA GLU A 312 72.76 -19.22 7.68
C GLU A 312 71.24 -19.14 7.93
N ILE A 313 70.54 -20.27 8.00
CA ILE A 313 69.11 -20.34 8.30
C ILE A 313 68.80 -19.65 9.64
N MET A 314 69.57 -19.94 10.69
CA MET A 314 69.34 -19.40 12.03
C MET A 314 69.68 -17.90 12.12
N VAL A 315 70.75 -17.45 11.48
CA VAL A 315 71.13 -16.04 11.41
C VAL A 315 70.09 -15.23 10.63
N ASN A 316 69.60 -15.78 9.51
CA ASN A 316 68.50 -15.18 8.76
C ASN A 316 67.23 -15.09 9.60
N GLU A 317 66.91 -16.13 10.36
CA GLU A 317 65.75 -16.12 11.27
C GLU A 317 65.87 -15.03 12.34
N VAL A 318 67.05 -14.87 12.96
CA VAL A 318 67.32 -13.78 13.90
C VAL A 318 67.07 -12.41 13.24
N GLY A 319 67.59 -12.21 12.03
CA GLY A 319 67.36 -10.98 11.27
C GLY A 319 65.88 -10.71 10.97
N GLU A 320 65.12 -11.75 10.62
CA GLU A 320 63.68 -11.65 10.37
C GLU A 320 62.90 -11.37 11.67
N MET A 321 63.23 -12.01 12.79
CA MET A 321 62.59 -11.73 14.08
C MET A 321 62.83 -10.30 14.53
N GLN A 322 64.04 -9.75 14.30
CA GLN A 322 64.35 -8.35 14.59
C GLN A 322 63.54 -7.38 13.72
N LYS A 323 63.34 -7.70 12.44
CA LYS A 323 62.47 -6.90 11.55
C LYS A 323 61.02 -6.93 12.05
N PHE A 324 60.47 -8.11 12.34
CA PHE A 324 59.12 -8.23 12.87
C PHE A 324 58.95 -7.56 14.23
N ALA A 325 59.97 -7.60 15.10
CA ALA A 325 59.93 -6.92 16.39
C ALA A 325 59.87 -5.39 16.25
N ARG A 326 60.53 -4.81 15.23
CA ARG A 326 60.41 -3.38 14.91
C ARG A 326 59.00 -3.02 14.43
N GLU A 327 58.40 -3.87 13.61
CA GLU A 327 57.03 -3.66 13.11
C GLU A 327 55.96 -3.92 14.19
N ARG A 328 56.24 -4.83 15.12
CA ARG A 328 55.30 -5.28 16.17
C ARG A 328 56.00 -5.38 17.53
N PRO A 329 56.27 -4.24 18.19
CA PRO A 329 57.02 -4.22 19.46
C PRO A 329 56.30 -4.94 20.62
N ASN A 330 54.98 -5.09 20.53
CA ASN A 330 54.18 -5.76 21.56
C ASN A 330 54.27 -7.30 21.48
N ALA A 331 54.80 -7.86 20.39
CA ALA A 331 54.90 -9.30 20.18
C ALA A 331 56.14 -9.89 20.88
N LYS A 332 56.09 -9.99 22.22
CA LYS A 332 57.20 -10.48 23.07
C LYS A 332 57.70 -11.88 22.72
N PHE A 333 56.88 -12.70 22.06
CA PHE A 333 57.28 -14.03 21.61
C PHE A 333 58.35 -13.98 20.51
N LEU A 334 58.44 -12.90 19.73
CA LEU A 334 59.45 -12.73 18.67
C LEU A 334 60.86 -12.70 19.26
N ALA A 335 61.06 -11.98 20.37
CA ALA A 335 62.34 -11.93 21.08
C ALA A 335 62.72 -13.31 21.68
N HIS A 336 61.73 -14.14 22.01
CA HIS A 336 61.99 -15.51 22.48
C HIS A 336 62.47 -16.41 21.34
N ILE A 337 61.83 -16.35 20.17
CA ILE A 337 62.26 -17.08 18.97
C ILE A 337 63.65 -16.62 18.54
N GLU A 338 63.89 -15.30 18.50
CA GLU A 338 65.20 -14.71 18.18
C GLU A 338 66.30 -15.29 19.07
N LYS A 339 66.08 -15.30 20.39
CA LYS A 339 67.05 -15.83 21.35
C LYS A 339 67.31 -17.32 21.13
N CYS A 340 66.28 -18.12 20.85
CA CYS A 340 66.44 -19.55 20.58
C CYS A 340 67.23 -19.77 19.28
N ALA A 341 66.92 -19.05 18.20
CA ALA A 341 67.63 -19.15 16.93
C ALA A 341 69.10 -18.72 17.06
N ALA A 342 69.37 -17.63 17.78
CA ALA A 342 70.74 -17.17 18.07
C ALA A 342 71.55 -18.22 18.84
N ASN A 343 70.95 -18.84 19.86
CA ASN A 343 71.59 -19.91 20.63
C ASN A 343 71.85 -21.17 19.78
N VAL A 344 70.94 -21.51 18.85
CA VAL A 344 71.20 -22.58 17.88
C VAL A 344 72.37 -22.19 16.97
N ALA A 345 72.38 -21.00 16.38
CA ALA A 345 73.49 -20.54 15.53
C ALA A 345 74.86 -20.61 16.25
N GLU A 346 74.92 -20.19 17.51
CA GLU A 346 76.13 -20.28 18.34
C GLU A 346 76.58 -21.73 18.56
N THR A 347 75.66 -22.61 18.98
CA THR A 347 75.98 -24.03 19.22
C THR A 347 76.35 -24.79 17.94
N VAL A 348 75.74 -24.46 16.80
CA VAL A 348 76.14 -24.98 15.48
C VAL A 348 77.55 -24.51 15.10
N THR A 349 77.87 -23.24 15.35
CA THR A 349 79.21 -22.67 15.08
C THR A 349 80.30 -23.37 15.89
N ASN A 350 80.00 -23.68 17.16
CA ASN A 350 80.90 -24.43 18.04
C ASN A 350 81.13 -25.86 17.53
N LEU A 351 80.06 -26.54 17.08
CA LEU A 351 80.17 -27.87 16.48
C LEU A 351 80.94 -27.82 15.16
N HIS A 352 80.63 -26.88 14.28
CA HIS A 352 81.31 -26.69 12.99
C HIS A 352 82.82 -26.53 13.17
N SER A 353 83.24 -25.69 14.13
CA SER A 353 84.67 -25.50 14.46
C SER A 353 85.33 -26.79 14.95
N SER A 354 84.61 -27.61 15.73
CA SER A 354 85.08 -28.92 16.20
C SER A 354 85.22 -29.93 15.06
N ILE A 355 84.30 -29.91 14.09
CA ILE A 355 84.33 -30.78 12.90
C ILE A 355 85.51 -30.39 11.99
N GLU A 356 85.77 -29.10 11.81
CA GLU A 356 86.93 -28.59 11.08
C GLU A 356 88.26 -29.02 11.73
N GLU A 357 88.34 -29.04 13.06
CA GLU A 357 89.50 -29.59 13.76
C GLU A 357 89.68 -31.09 13.52
N ILE A 358 88.60 -31.87 13.50
CA ILE A 358 88.66 -33.30 13.19
C ILE A 358 89.13 -33.52 11.75
N GLU A 359 88.60 -32.77 10.79
CA GLU A 359 88.97 -32.85 9.38
C GLU A 359 90.44 -32.49 9.14
N THR A 360 90.93 -31.40 9.74
CA THR A 360 92.34 -30.98 9.60
C THR A 360 93.31 -32.01 10.19
N ARG A 361 92.99 -32.59 11.35
CA ARG A 361 93.78 -33.69 11.93
C ARG A 361 93.73 -34.95 11.08
N LEU A 362 92.54 -35.28 10.54
CA LEU A 362 92.37 -36.38 9.61
C LEU A 362 93.20 -36.19 8.35
N ASN A 363 93.36 -34.98 7.83
CA ASN A 363 94.12 -34.71 6.61
C ASN A 363 95.64 -34.59 6.85
N SER A 364 96.11 -34.55 8.10
CA SER A 364 97.55 -34.52 8.42
C SER A 364 98.22 -35.90 8.19
N ASP A 365 99.38 -35.91 7.52
CA ASP A 365 99.91 -37.10 6.82
C ASP A 365 100.76 -38.09 7.63
N LEU A 366 100.92 -37.92 8.94
CA LEU A 366 101.94 -38.70 9.68
C LEU A 366 101.40 -39.80 10.59
N VAL A 367 100.30 -39.62 11.32
CA VAL A 367 99.64 -40.67 12.11
C VAL A 367 98.20 -40.22 12.37
N ILE A 368 97.20 -41.11 12.23
CA ILE A 368 95.83 -40.83 12.68
C ILE A 368 95.86 -40.65 14.21
N GLN A 369 95.93 -39.41 14.66
CA GLN A 369 95.78 -39.01 16.07
C GLN A 369 94.47 -38.24 16.25
N ILE A 370 93.36 -38.85 15.80
CA ILE A 370 92.07 -38.45 16.35
C ILE A 370 92.05 -39.01 17.78
N SER A 371 92.20 -38.13 18.77
CA SER A 371 92.03 -38.55 20.15
C SER A 371 90.57 -38.87 20.40
N ILE A 372 90.32 -39.91 21.20
CA ILE A 372 88.98 -40.22 21.73
C ILE A 372 88.39 -38.99 22.43
N ASP A 373 89.24 -38.14 23.03
CA ASP A 373 88.83 -36.89 23.65
C ASP A 373 88.20 -35.89 22.68
N LEU A 374 88.76 -35.72 21.47
CA LEU A 374 88.23 -34.80 20.46
C LEU A 374 86.87 -35.29 19.92
N LEU A 375 86.72 -36.61 19.74
CA LEU A 375 85.45 -37.22 19.34
C LEU A 375 84.38 -37.09 20.44
N ASN A 376 84.78 -37.26 21.71
CA ASN A 376 83.89 -37.06 22.85
C ASN A 376 83.47 -35.59 23.00
N GLU A 377 84.37 -34.65 22.70
CA GLU A 377 84.06 -33.22 22.73
C GLU A 377 83.06 -32.85 21.63
N SER A 378 83.26 -33.32 20.40
CA SER A 378 82.31 -33.07 19.30
C SER A 378 80.95 -33.70 19.58
N MET A 379 80.91 -34.88 20.20
CA MET A 379 79.67 -35.53 20.65
C MET A 379 78.92 -34.68 21.68
N ARG A 380 79.63 -34.09 22.66
CA ARG A 380 79.01 -33.17 23.63
C ARG A 380 78.44 -31.93 22.96
N LYS A 381 79.17 -31.33 22.02
CA LYS A 381 78.72 -30.16 21.24
C LYS A 381 77.48 -30.50 20.39
N SER A 382 77.43 -31.70 19.81
CA SER A 382 76.26 -32.19 19.06
C SER A 382 75.03 -32.40 19.96
N GLN A 383 75.22 -32.93 21.18
CA GLN A 383 74.13 -33.05 22.16
C GLN A 383 73.63 -31.68 22.65
N GLU A 384 74.52 -30.72 22.82
CA GLU A 384 74.18 -29.34 23.19
C GLU A 384 73.40 -28.64 22.07
N LEU A 385 73.81 -28.85 20.82
CA LEU A 385 73.05 -28.40 19.66
C LEU A 385 71.65 -29.02 19.63
N GLU A 386 71.53 -30.33 19.84
CA GLU A 386 70.22 -30.99 19.87
C GLU A 386 69.30 -30.44 20.97
N LYS A 387 69.85 -30.12 22.16
CA LYS A 387 69.11 -29.45 23.23
C LYS A 387 68.66 -28.05 22.81
N SER A 388 69.54 -27.29 22.14
CA SER A 388 69.25 -25.94 21.66
C SER A 388 68.16 -25.95 20.58
N VAL A 389 68.19 -26.89 19.65
CA VAL A 389 67.13 -27.07 18.63
C VAL A 389 65.79 -27.43 19.28
N LYS A 390 65.79 -28.32 20.28
CA LYS A 390 64.57 -28.66 21.04
C LYS A 390 64.00 -27.46 21.81
N SER A 391 64.84 -26.49 22.17
CA SER A 391 64.42 -25.26 22.86
C SER A 391 63.70 -24.25 21.94
N ILE A 392 63.75 -24.43 20.62
CA ILE A 392 62.90 -23.65 19.70
C ILE A 392 61.44 -23.96 20.05
N PRO A 393 60.63 -22.94 20.36
CA PRO A 393 59.30 -23.16 20.92
C PRO A 393 58.32 -23.64 19.86
N THR A 394 57.31 -24.40 20.27
CA THR A 394 56.15 -24.69 19.43
C THR A 394 55.10 -23.59 19.55
N ILE A 395 54.14 -23.53 18.61
CA ILE A 395 53.01 -22.61 18.74
C ILE A 395 52.23 -22.83 20.03
N MET A 396 52.01 -24.09 20.43
CA MET A 396 51.27 -24.37 21.65
C MET A 396 52.00 -23.82 22.88
N GLU A 397 53.33 -24.00 22.95
CA GLU A 397 54.17 -23.43 24.02
C GLU A 397 54.16 -21.90 24.01
N LEU A 398 54.21 -21.27 22.83
CA LEU A 398 54.09 -19.82 22.72
C LEU A 398 52.71 -19.33 23.20
N LYS A 399 51.63 -20.04 22.85
CA LYS A 399 50.27 -19.70 23.29
C LYS A 399 50.09 -19.92 24.80
N GLU A 400 50.66 -20.97 25.37
CA GLU A 400 50.63 -21.20 26.81
C GLU A 400 51.39 -20.10 27.56
N ARG A 401 52.54 -19.67 27.03
CA ARG A 401 53.40 -18.68 27.68
C ARG A 401 52.97 -17.23 27.48
N TYR A 402 52.36 -16.91 26.35
CA TYR A 402 52.04 -15.54 25.94
C TYR A 402 50.56 -15.30 25.61
N GLY A 403 49.70 -16.32 25.58
CA GLY A 403 48.29 -16.23 25.16
C GLY A 403 47.34 -15.51 26.13
N ASN A 404 47.83 -15.08 27.29
CA ASN A 404 47.09 -14.27 28.27
C ASN A 404 47.45 -12.78 28.21
N GLN A 405 48.15 -12.31 27.17
CA GLN A 405 48.56 -10.91 27.00
C GLN A 405 47.82 -10.20 25.87
#